data_AF-A0ABD1CIV6-F1
#
_entry.id   AF-A0ABD1CIV6-F1
#
_cell.length_a   1.000
_cell.length_b   1.000
_cell.length_c   1.000
_cell.angle_alpha   90.00
_cell.angle_beta   90.00
_cell.angle_gamma   90.00
#
_symmetry.space_group_name_H-M   'P 1'
#
loop_
_entity.id
_entity.type
_entity.pdbx_description
1 polymer ?
#
loop_
_entity_poly.entity_id
_entity_poly.type
_entity_poly.pdbx_seq_one_letter_code
_entity_poly.pdbx_strand_id
1 'polypeptide(L)'
;MAYLVKFTATAPDKMTFPDKETRAACWAARDEYWACLEQHAPMHSSTSGQPEPKQCVALRKLYEKGCPGQWVKHFDRKRTFEQFKAKMAKGYEPLNEQQQQK
;
A
#
# COMPACT_ATOMS: atom_id res chain seq x y z
N MET A 1 -15.48 -50.44 -2.29
CA MET A 1 -16.47 -49.90 -1.33
C MET A 1 -15.83 -48.76 -0.57
N ALA A 2 -16.54 -47.64 -0.48
CA ALA A 2 -16.10 -46.26 -0.20
C ALA A 2 -14.95 -46.03 0.81
N TYR A 3 -13.90 -45.35 0.37
CA TYR A 3 -13.01 -44.58 1.24
C TYR A 3 -13.76 -43.32 1.69
N LEU A 4 -14.15 -43.28 2.96
CA LEU A 4 -14.74 -42.10 3.58
C LEU A 4 -13.62 -41.06 3.82
N VAL A 5 -13.46 -40.13 2.87
CA VAL A 5 -12.66 -38.92 3.09
C VAL A 5 -13.45 -38.05 4.08
N LYS A 6 -13.06 -38.11 5.35
CA LYS A 6 -13.54 -37.17 6.38
C LYS A 6 -12.98 -35.80 6.06
N PHE A 7 -13.73 -34.99 5.31
CA PHE A 7 -13.53 -33.55 5.25
C PHE A 7 -13.86 -32.98 6.64
N THR A 8 -12.83 -32.81 7.46
CA THR A 8 -12.92 -31.97 8.65
C THR A 8 -13.08 -30.53 8.17
N ALA A 9 -14.32 -30.03 8.22
CA ALA A 9 -14.61 -28.63 8.04
C ALA A 9 -13.94 -27.84 9.17
N THR A 10 -12.73 -27.35 8.90
CA THR A 10 -12.11 -26.30 9.70
C THR A 10 -12.97 -25.05 9.54
N ALA A 11 -13.32 -24.46 10.67
CA ALA A 11 -14.19 -23.29 10.76
C ALA A 11 -13.71 -22.18 9.80
N PRO A 12 -14.64 -21.38 9.23
CA PRO A 12 -14.28 -20.26 8.38
C PRO A 12 -13.36 -19.32 9.15
N ASP A 13 -12.11 -19.24 8.68
CA ASP A 13 -11.14 -18.22 9.06
C ASP A 13 -11.87 -16.87 8.99
N LYS A 14 -12.06 -16.28 10.16
CA LYS A 14 -12.75 -15.02 10.26
C LYS A 14 -11.91 -14.01 9.48
N MET A 15 -12.40 -13.61 8.31
CA MET A 15 -12.16 -12.26 7.81
C MET A 15 -12.75 -11.30 8.84
N THR A 16 -12.05 -11.14 9.97
CA THR A 16 -12.36 -10.16 10.99
C THR A 16 -12.14 -8.82 10.32
N PHE A 17 -13.24 -8.19 9.93
CA PHE A 17 -13.24 -6.78 9.64
C PHE A 17 -12.51 -6.11 10.80
N PRO A 18 -11.35 -5.46 10.55
CA PRO A 18 -10.54 -4.96 11.65
C PRO A 18 -11.39 -4.03 12.49
N ASP A 19 -11.36 -4.27 13.80
CA ASP A 19 -12.08 -3.50 14.80
C ASP A 19 -11.78 -2.01 14.61
N LYS A 20 -12.73 -1.12 14.93
CA LYS A 20 -12.56 0.32 14.64
C LYS A 20 -11.28 0.88 15.25
N GLU A 21 -10.90 0.41 16.43
CA GLU A 21 -9.67 0.79 17.11
C GLU A 21 -8.42 0.28 16.40
N THR A 22 -8.40 -0.98 15.96
CA THR A 22 -7.26 -1.54 15.20
C THR A 22 -7.05 -0.81 13.87
N ARG A 23 -8.14 -0.37 13.24
CA ARG A 23 -8.11 0.45 12.03
C ARG A 23 -7.50 1.84 12.30
N ALA A 24 -7.88 2.48 13.41
CA ALA A 24 -7.33 3.77 13.79
C ALA A 24 -5.82 3.67 14.09
N ALA A 25 -5.40 2.63 14.82
CA ALA A 25 -3.98 2.36 15.08
C ALA A 25 -3.19 2.13 13.78
N CYS A 26 -3.77 1.38 12.83
CA CYS A 26 -3.19 1.16 11.51
C CYS A 26 -3.00 2.48 10.73
N TRP A 27 -3.98 3.39 10.76
CA TRP A 27 -3.86 4.70 10.12
C TRP A 27 -2.81 5.59 10.79
N ALA A 28 -2.72 5.57 12.12
CA ALA A 28 -1.68 6.32 12.83
C ALA A 28 -0.28 5.83 12.45
N ALA A 29 -0.03 4.51 12.48
CA ALA A 29 1.25 3.93 12.10
C ALA A 29 1.61 4.20 10.62
N ARG A 30 0.60 4.24 9.74
CA ARG A 30 0.77 4.62 8.33
C ARG A 30 1.27 6.06 8.20
N ASP A 31 0.61 6.99 8.88
CA ASP A 31 0.92 8.41 8.75
C ASP A 31 2.29 8.74 9.34
N GLU A 32 2.69 8.09 10.44
CA GLU A 32 4.05 8.17 10.98
C GLU A 32 5.10 7.67 9.98
N TYR A 33 4.87 6.50 9.37
CA TYR A 33 5.75 5.96 8.34
C TYR A 33 5.84 6.90 7.13
N TRP A 34 4.70 7.47 6.70
CA TRP A 34 4.66 8.38 5.56
C TRP A 34 5.34 9.71 5.82
N ALA A 35 5.20 10.28 7.02
CA ALA A 35 5.90 11.50 7.43
C ALA A 35 7.42 11.28 7.45
N CYS A 36 7.88 10.12 7.91
CA CYS A 36 9.28 9.74 7.87
C CYS A 36 9.80 9.66 6.42
N LEU A 37 9.02 9.02 5.52
CA LEU A 37 9.38 8.95 4.11
C LEU A 37 9.40 10.33 3.44
N GLU A 38 8.48 11.23 3.76
CA GLU A 38 8.48 12.58 3.17
C GLU A 38 9.74 13.38 3.56
N GLN A 39 10.22 13.23 4.80
CA GLN A 39 11.42 13.91 5.29
C GLN A 39 12.73 13.32 4.72
N HIS A 40 12.81 11.99 4.62
CA HIS A 40 14.08 11.32 4.26
C HIS A 40 14.14 10.85 2.80
N ALA A 41 13.01 10.54 2.18
CA ALA A 41 12.94 9.96 0.84
C ALA A 41 11.59 10.24 0.14
N PRO A 42 11.26 11.49 -0.23
CA PRO A 42 9.95 11.87 -0.76
C PRO A 42 9.61 11.20 -2.10
N MET A 43 10.64 10.81 -2.86
CA MET A 43 10.51 10.05 -4.13
C MET A 43 10.45 8.53 -3.92
N HIS A 44 10.65 8.03 -2.69
CA HIS A 44 10.60 6.60 -2.42
C HIS A 44 9.16 6.09 -2.55
N SER A 45 9.02 5.00 -3.31
CA SER A 45 7.81 4.20 -3.31
C SER A 45 8.18 2.76 -2.98
N SER A 46 7.28 2.10 -2.25
CA SER A 46 7.37 0.68 -1.91
C SER A 46 7.52 -0.24 -3.13
N THR A 47 7.19 0.25 -4.35
CA THR A 47 7.33 -0.48 -5.62
C THR A 47 8.58 -0.08 -6.40
N SER A 48 9.27 1.00 -6.00
CA SER A 48 10.42 1.54 -6.74
C SER A 48 11.71 0.72 -6.56
N GLY A 49 11.72 -0.27 -5.67
CA GLY A 49 12.89 -1.11 -5.39
C GLY A 49 14.07 -0.37 -4.75
N GLN A 50 13.88 0.89 -4.33
CA GLN A 50 14.91 1.69 -3.68
C GLN A 50 15.01 1.37 -2.19
N PRO A 51 16.21 1.44 -1.58
CA PRO A 51 16.38 1.16 -0.18
C PRO A 51 15.64 2.19 0.67
N GLU A 52 14.81 1.70 1.59
CA GLU A 52 14.18 2.57 2.58
C GLU A 52 15.21 3.13 3.56
N PRO A 53 15.05 4.40 3.98
CA PRO A 53 15.89 4.98 5.02
C PRO A 53 15.76 4.18 6.33
N LYS A 54 16.87 3.92 7.00
CA LYS A 54 16.96 3.03 8.19
C LYS A 54 15.98 3.44 9.30
N GLN A 55 15.71 4.73 9.43
CA GLN A 55 14.77 5.32 10.38
C GLN A 55 13.32 4.90 10.06
N CYS A 56 12.94 4.88 8.79
CA CYS A 56 11.58 4.52 8.38
C CYS A 56 11.36 3.01 8.30
N VAL A 57 12.42 2.20 8.17
CA VAL A 57 12.31 0.72 8.23
C VAL A 57 11.73 0.24 9.56
N ALA A 58 12.08 0.89 10.68
CA ALA A 58 11.50 0.56 11.98
C ALA A 58 9.99 0.84 12.02
N LEU A 59 9.57 1.99 11.49
CA LEU A 59 8.16 2.36 11.36
C LEU A 59 7.42 1.45 10.38
N ARG A 60 8.06 1.01 9.29
CA ARG A 60 7.47 0.06 8.35
C ARG A 60 7.14 -1.27 9.00
N LYS A 61 8.02 -1.79 9.87
CA LYS A 61 7.74 -3.01 10.65
C LYS A 61 6.54 -2.83 11.58
N LEU A 62 6.40 -1.67 12.22
CA LEU A 62 5.24 -1.36 13.06
C LEU A 62 3.96 -1.28 12.23
N TYR A 63 4.04 -0.64 11.07
CA TYR A 63 2.94 -0.51 10.13
C TYR A 63 2.47 -1.88 9.60
N GLU A 64 3.39 -2.75 9.19
CA GLU A 64 3.07 -4.13 8.76
C GLU A 64 2.51 -5.00 9.89
N LYS A 65 2.91 -4.75 11.15
CA LYS A 65 2.40 -5.47 12.32
C LYS A 65 1.02 -4.97 12.76
N GLY A 66 0.76 -3.66 12.64
CA GLY A 66 -0.49 -3.03 13.06
C GLY A 66 -1.59 -3.03 12.00
N CYS A 67 -1.24 -3.17 10.72
CA CYS A 67 -2.19 -3.16 9.62
C CYS A 67 -2.42 -4.55 9.02
N PRO A 68 -3.63 -4.82 8.50
CA PRO A 68 -3.85 -5.98 7.64
C PRO A 68 -2.96 -5.90 6.39
N GLY A 69 -2.35 -7.01 5.98
CA GLY A 69 -1.48 -7.03 4.80
C GLY A 69 -2.17 -6.57 3.49
N GLN A 70 -3.49 -6.72 3.38
CA GLN A 70 -4.27 -6.17 2.25
C GLN A 70 -4.28 -4.64 2.25
N TRP A 71 -4.37 -4.02 3.43
CA TRP A 71 -4.36 -2.57 3.58
C TRP A 71 -2.98 -2.00 3.25
N VAL A 72 -1.91 -2.63 3.74
CA VAL A 72 -0.52 -2.28 3.41
C VAL A 72 -0.32 -2.24 1.89
N LYS A 73 -0.73 -3.31 1.19
CA LYS A 73 -0.66 -3.39 -0.29
C LYS A 73 -1.49 -2.29 -0.97
N HIS A 74 -2.69 -2.02 -0.48
CA HIS A 74 -3.54 -0.97 -1.04
C HIS A 74 -2.91 0.41 -0.90
N PHE A 75 -2.41 0.74 0.29
CA PHE A 75 -1.76 2.02 0.57
C PHE A 75 -0.44 2.20 -0.19
N ASP A 76 0.36 1.15 -0.34
CA ASP A 76 1.58 1.18 -1.16
C ASP A 76 1.29 1.51 -2.63
N ARG A 77 0.24 0.89 -3.19
CA ARG A 77 -0.23 1.20 -4.55
C ARG A 77 -0.77 2.63 -4.65
N LYS A 78 -1.55 3.06 -3.66
CA LYS A 78 -2.14 4.41 -3.62
C LYS A 78 -1.06 5.49 -3.62
N ARG A 79 -0.03 5.36 -2.77
CA ARG A 79 1.09 6.30 -2.70
C ARG A 79 1.85 6.39 -4.02
N THR A 80 2.13 5.25 -4.65
CA THR A 80 2.80 5.21 -5.97
C THR A 80 1.96 5.91 -7.04
N PHE A 81 0.64 5.72 -7.03
CA PHE A 81 -0.28 6.39 -7.93
C PHE A 81 -0.35 7.90 -7.67
N GLU A 82 -0.40 8.34 -6.41
CA GLU A 82 -0.39 9.76 -6.04
C GLU A 82 0.92 10.43 -6.45
N GLN A 83 2.07 9.78 -6.26
CA GLN A 83 3.37 10.25 -6.74
C GLN A 83 3.41 10.35 -8.26
N PHE A 84 2.88 9.37 -8.98
CA PHE A 84 2.78 9.40 -10.45
C PHE A 84 1.87 10.54 -10.92
N LYS A 85 0.70 10.70 -10.30
CA LYS A 85 -0.23 11.81 -10.58
C LYS A 85 0.42 13.16 -10.30
N ALA A 86 1.17 13.30 -9.20
CA ALA A 86 1.89 14.53 -8.87
C ALA A 86 3.00 14.83 -9.89
N LYS A 87 3.73 13.82 -10.37
CA LYS A 87 4.72 13.97 -11.45
C LYS A 87 4.07 14.41 -12.76
N MET A 88 2.95 13.79 -13.14
CA MET A 88 2.22 14.13 -14.36
C MET A 88 1.55 15.51 -14.27
N ALA A 89 1.01 15.89 -13.11
CA ALA A 89 0.43 17.21 -12.89
C ALA A 89 1.46 18.35 -12.98
N LYS A 90 2.75 18.06 -12.72
CA LYS A 90 3.84 19.03 -12.84
C LYS A 90 4.26 19.33 -14.29
N GLY A 91 3.64 18.67 -15.28
CA GLY A 91 3.88 18.91 -16.70
C GLY A 91 3.08 17.96 -17.56
N TYR A 92 1.84 18.35 -17.89
CA TYR A 92 1.09 17.80 -19.01
C TYR A 92 0.97 18.91 -20.05
N GLU A 93 1.89 18.95 -21.02
CA GLU A 93 1.58 19.58 -22.31
C GLU A 93 0.67 18.60 -23.07
N PRO A 94 -0.61 18.94 -23.31
CA PRO A 94 -1.44 18.12 -24.18
C PRO A 94 -0.80 18.08 -25.57
N LEU A 95 -0.53 16.87 -26.09
CA LEU A 95 -0.27 16.69 -27.51
C LEU A 95 -1.52 17.14 -28.26
N ASN A 96 -1.46 18.34 -28.83
CA ASN A 96 -2.48 18.86 -29.75
C ASN A 96 -2.77 17.79 -30.82
N GLU A 97 -4.05 17.49 -30.99
CA GLU A 97 -4.65 16.49 -31.90
C GLU A 97 -4.46 16.82 -33.41
N GLN A 98 -3.30 17.35 -33.81
CA GLN A 98 -3.02 17.76 -35.19
C GLN A 98 -2.37 16.65 -36.05
N GLN A 99 -2.34 15.40 -35.58
CA GLN A 99 -1.79 14.27 -36.36
C GLN A 99 -2.86 13.34 -36.95
N GLN A 100 -4.10 13.81 -37.09
CA GLN A 100 -5.14 13.12 -37.86
C GLN A 100 -5.56 13.91 -39.09
N GLN A 101 -4.60 14.43 -39.85
CA GLN A 101 -4.84 14.80 -41.25
C GLN A 101 -3.54 14.81 -42.06
N LYS A 102 -3.10 13.63 -42.50
CA LYS A 102 -2.41 13.53 -43.79
C LYS A 102 -2.54 12.14 -44.38
#